data_AF-A0A8J7MLT8-F1
#
_entry.id   AF-A0A8J7MLT8-F1
#
_cell.length_a   1.000
_cell.length_b   1.000
_cell.length_c   1.000
_cell.angle_alpha   90.00
_cell.angle_beta   90.00
_cell.angle_gamma   90.00
#
_symmetry.space_group_name_H-M   'P 1'
#
loop_
_entity.id
_entity.type
_entity.pdbx_description
1 polymer ?
#
loop_
_entity_poly.entity_id
_entity_poly.type
_entity_poly.pdbx_seq_one_letter_code
_entity_poly.pdbx_strand_id
1 'polypeptide(L)'
;MKIKLYTAISLLIILACIVMSSCNSTKSVVSTKWYSSDSTIVVDGNLDEWERPLKQAKEYTGVQYNTGNDAESFYLCLRINDKTIQRRIMGLGLSIYLDTLGKRKEKIGIGYPLALTPKQIETISFQASKGSFKIDDRALDEAYANICQEFELLGFIEEDPAEVIRVSNLASKDLKTAIGFDHVGAMLCEFKIP
;
A
#
# COMPACT_ATOMS: atom_id res chain seq x y z
N MET A 1 -47.79 -6.46 41.79
CA MET A 1 -46.86 -7.58 41.52
C MET A 1 -45.55 -7.30 42.27
N LYS A 2 -45.21 -8.05 43.33
CA LYS A 2 -43.99 -7.80 44.12
C LYS A 2 -42.81 -8.50 43.45
N ILE A 3 -41.92 -7.74 42.84
CA ILE A 3 -40.66 -8.26 42.31
C ILE A 3 -39.81 -8.70 43.50
N LYS A 4 -39.31 -9.93 43.48
CA LYS A 4 -38.49 -10.46 44.58
C LYS A 4 -37.08 -9.89 44.48
N LEU A 5 -36.42 -9.65 45.62
CA LEU A 5 -35.11 -9.00 45.66
C LEU A 5 -34.06 -9.72 44.79
N TYR A 6 -34.06 -11.05 44.77
CA TYR A 6 -33.14 -11.83 43.93
C TYR A 6 -33.43 -11.70 42.42
N THR A 7 -34.69 -11.50 42.02
CA THR A 7 -35.02 -11.21 40.61
C THR A 7 -34.55 -9.83 40.19
N ALA A 8 -34.58 -8.84 41.08
CA ALA A 8 -34.03 -7.51 40.81
C ALA A 8 -32.50 -7.53 40.72
N ILE A 9 -31.82 -8.26 41.62
CA ILE A 9 -30.36 -8.42 41.60
C ILE A 9 -29.90 -9.15 40.32
N SER A 10 -30.59 -10.22 39.92
CA SER A 10 -30.29 -10.95 38.68
C SER A 10 -30.43 -10.06 37.43
N LEU A 11 -31.50 -9.24 37.35
CA LEU A 11 -31.69 -8.29 36.25
C LEU A 11 -30.59 -7.22 36.19
N LEU A 12 -30.13 -6.76 37.35
CA LEU A 12 -29.09 -5.74 37.45
C LEU A 12 -27.71 -6.29 37.05
N ILE A 13 -27.43 -7.56 37.36
CA ILE A 13 -26.22 -8.26 36.91
C ILE A 13 -26.26 -8.48 35.39
N ILE A 14 -27.39 -8.91 34.84
CA ILE A 14 -27.55 -9.09 33.38
C ILE A 14 -27.37 -7.75 32.65
N LEU A 15 -27.95 -6.67 33.17
CA LEU A 15 -27.80 -5.33 32.60
C LEU A 15 -26.34 -4.85 32.66
N ALA A 16 -25.63 -5.11 33.76
CA ALA A 16 -24.21 -4.78 33.89
C ALA A 16 -23.33 -5.54 32.88
N CYS A 17 -23.63 -6.83 32.62
CA CYS A 17 -22.92 -7.63 31.61
C CYS A 17 -23.14 -7.12 30.17
N ILE A 18 -24.31 -6.56 29.87
CA ILE A 18 -24.61 -5.98 28.54
C ILE A 18 -23.82 -4.68 28.32
N VAL A 19 -23.68 -3.83 29.36
CA VAL A 19 -22.92 -2.57 29.25
C VAL A 19 -21.42 -2.81 29.04
N MET A 20 -20.87 -3.90 29.59
CA MET A 20 -19.45 -4.25 29.40
C MET A 20 -19.12 -4.88 28.03
N SER A 21 -20.13 -5.18 27.19
CA SER A 21 -19.91 -5.71 25.84
C SER A 21 -19.66 -4.62 24.78
N SER A 22 -19.59 -3.33 25.17
CA SER A 22 -19.24 -2.22 24.27
C SER A 22 -17.73 -2.08 24.11
N CYS A 23 -17.06 -3.12 23.61
CA CYS A 23 -15.72 -3.00 23.05
C CYS A 23 -15.81 -2.36 21.67
N ASN A 24 -15.89 -1.03 21.62
CA ASN A 24 -15.64 -0.30 20.38
C ASN A 24 -14.22 -0.62 19.92
N SER A 25 -14.06 -1.11 18.68
CA SER A 25 -12.73 -1.28 18.08
C SER A 25 -12.06 0.09 18.01
N THR A 26 -11.09 0.35 18.88
CA THR A 26 -10.31 1.58 18.82
C THR A 26 -9.55 1.55 17.51
N LYS A 27 -9.84 2.50 16.62
CA LYS A 27 -9.01 2.71 15.43
C LYS A 27 -7.65 3.20 15.92
N SER A 28 -6.59 2.44 15.65
CA SER A 28 -5.24 2.92 15.94
C SER A 28 -4.97 4.11 15.03
N VAL A 29 -4.90 5.31 15.61
CA VAL A 29 -4.44 6.48 14.87
C VAL A 29 -2.94 6.32 14.73
N VAL A 30 -2.50 6.07 13.51
CA VAL A 30 -1.08 5.98 13.18
C VAL A 30 -0.60 7.40 12.90
N SER A 31 0.30 7.93 13.73
CA SER A 31 0.93 9.24 13.46
C SER A 31 1.73 9.16 12.16
N THR A 32 1.52 10.15 11.29
CA THR A 32 2.36 10.41 10.12
C THR A 32 3.49 11.34 10.52
N LYS A 33 4.64 11.24 9.85
CA LYS A 33 5.72 12.21 10.01
C LYS A 33 5.43 13.43 9.13
N TRP A 34 5.58 14.62 9.71
CA TRP A 34 5.59 15.86 8.94
C TRP A 34 7.00 16.12 8.41
N TYR A 35 7.13 16.29 7.09
CA TYR A 35 8.38 16.66 6.45
C TYR A 35 8.43 18.18 6.24
N SER A 36 9.48 18.84 6.72
CA SER A 36 9.71 20.25 6.39
C SER A 36 10.25 20.37 4.96
N SER A 37 10.21 21.58 4.39
CA SER A 37 10.71 21.89 3.05
C SER A 37 12.12 21.37 2.76
N ASP A 38 12.95 21.25 3.80
CA ASP A 38 14.36 20.89 3.70
C ASP A 38 14.60 19.37 3.78
N SER A 39 13.56 18.58 4.08
CA SER A 39 13.60 17.12 4.14
C SER A 39 12.60 16.54 3.13
N THR A 40 12.92 16.59 1.85
CA THR A 40 12.02 16.09 0.80
C THR A 40 12.16 14.57 0.65
N ILE A 41 11.03 13.86 0.65
CA ILE A 41 10.99 12.47 0.20
C ILE A 41 11.11 12.46 -1.33
N VAL A 42 12.15 11.78 -1.83
CA VAL A 42 12.37 11.48 -3.23
C VAL A 42 11.72 10.12 -3.51
N VAL A 43 10.90 10.06 -4.55
CA VAL A 43 10.23 8.83 -4.98
C VAL A 43 11.09 8.17 -6.05
N ASP A 44 12.04 7.33 -5.61
CA ASP A 44 13.05 6.70 -6.46
C ASP A 44 13.15 5.16 -6.29
N GLY A 45 12.34 4.58 -5.42
CA GLY A 45 12.32 3.17 -5.10
C GLY A 45 13.32 2.77 -4.01
N ASN A 46 13.82 3.72 -3.21
CA ASN A 46 14.79 3.48 -2.13
C ASN A 46 14.23 3.87 -0.74
N LEU A 47 14.76 3.27 0.32
CA LEU A 47 14.32 3.50 1.71
C LEU A 47 15.27 4.38 2.53
N ASP A 48 16.21 5.06 1.91
CA ASP A 48 17.27 5.79 2.63
C ASP A 48 16.72 7.02 3.38
N GLU A 49 15.70 7.67 2.83
CA GLU A 49 15.09 8.88 3.38
C GLU A 49 13.97 8.59 4.39
N TRP A 50 13.50 7.34 4.44
CA TRP A 50 12.39 6.92 5.27
C TRP A 50 12.82 6.64 6.69
N GLU A 51 12.03 7.11 7.66
CA GLU A 51 12.24 6.78 9.06
C GLU A 51 12.08 5.26 9.30
N ARG A 52 12.98 4.71 10.11
CA ARG A 52 13.02 3.29 10.46
C ARG A 52 12.82 3.10 11.97
N PRO A 53 12.19 2.01 12.42
CA PRO A 53 11.71 0.88 11.61
C PRO A 53 10.40 1.19 10.88
N LEU A 54 10.18 0.54 9.73
CA LEU A 54 8.89 0.58 9.03
C LEU A 54 7.82 -0.15 9.87
N LYS A 55 6.58 0.29 9.76
CA LYS A 55 5.42 -0.29 10.44
C LYS A 55 4.99 -1.58 9.75
N GLN A 56 4.61 -2.59 10.51
CA GLN A 56 4.08 -3.85 9.96
C GLN A 56 2.59 -3.70 9.62
N ALA A 57 2.16 -4.10 8.42
CA ALA A 57 0.75 -4.19 8.09
C ALA A 57 0.07 -5.29 8.91
N LYS A 58 -1.08 -4.98 9.52
CA LYS A 58 -1.80 -5.88 10.43
C LYS A 58 -2.28 -7.16 9.74
N GLU A 59 -2.79 -7.03 8.53
CA GLU A 59 -3.38 -8.14 7.77
C GLU A 59 -2.35 -8.90 6.91
N TYR A 60 -1.19 -8.28 6.66
CA TYR A 60 -0.14 -8.81 5.81
C TYR A 60 1.22 -8.72 6.52
N THR A 61 1.60 -9.78 7.23
CA THR A 61 2.87 -9.88 7.97
C THR A 61 4.11 -9.83 7.07
N GLY A 62 3.95 -10.00 5.76
CA GLY A 62 4.99 -9.83 4.75
C GLY A 62 5.15 -8.40 4.21
N VAL A 63 4.29 -7.46 4.62
CA VAL A 63 4.22 -6.09 4.08
C VAL A 63 4.46 -5.07 5.19
N GLN A 64 5.49 -4.28 5.02
CA GLN A 64 5.84 -3.15 5.88
C GLN A 64 5.54 -1.84 5.15
N TYR A 65 5.31 -0.78 5.90
CA TYR A 65 5.02 0.53 5.31
C TYR A 65 5.51 1.67 6.19
N ASN A 66 5.69 2.84 5.59
CA ASN A 66 5.76 4.09 6.32
C ASN A 66 4.99 5.17 5.55
N THR A 67 4.55 6.20 6.28
CA THR A 67 3.79 7.31 5.73
C THR A 67 4.32 8.61 6.28
N GLY A 68 4.24 9.65 5.47
CA GLY A 68 4.43 11.01 5.91
C GLY A 68 3.78 11.98 4.95
N ASN A 69 3.84 13.25 5.27
CA ASN A 69 3.24 14.28 4.44
C ASN A 69 3.95 15.61 4.68
N ASP A 70 3.80 16.51 3.72
CA ASP A 70 4.15 17.91 3.85
C ASP A 70 2.89 18.76 3.57
N ALA A 71 3.08 20.03 3.17
CA ALA A 71 1.99 20.94 2.86
C ALA A 71 1.27 20.64 1.53
N GLU A 72 1.92 19.91 0.62
CA GLU A 72 1.47 19.70 -0.76
C GLU A 72 1.23 18.23 -1.10
N SER A 73 1.80 17.29 -0.35
CA SER A 73 1.77 15.88 -0.72
C SER A 73 1.74 14.93 0.46
N PHE A 74 1.03 13.83 0.26
CA PHE A 74 1.11 12.63 1.08
C PHE A 74 2.08 11.63 0.43
N TYR A 75 2.90 11.01 1.27
CA TYR A 75 3.90 10.02 0.87
C TYR A 75 3.61 8.67 1.52
N LEU A 76 3.74 7.61 0.74
CA LEU A 76 3.64 6.23 1.19
C LEU A 76 4.81 5.43 0.62
N CYS A 77 5.49 4.67 1.47
CA CYS A 77 6.34 3.57 1.02
C CYS A 77 5.80 2.24 1.53
N LEU A 78 5.95 1.22 0.71
CA LEU A 78 5.68 -0.17 1.02
C LEU A 78 6.98 -0.95 0.84
N ARG A 79 7.31 -1.81 1.79
CA ARG A 79 8.37 -2.80 1.69
C ARG A 79 7.77 -4.18 1.82
N ILE A 80 7.79 -4.95 0.74
CA ILE A 80 7.21 -6.29 0.67
C ILE A 80 8.34 -7.32 0.73
N ASN A 81 8.45 -8.02 1.85
CA ASN A 81 9.48 -9.05 2.08
C ASN A 81 9.04 -10.42 1.58
N ASP A 82 7.73 -10.67 1.53
CA ASP A 82 7.18 -11.96 1.11
C ASP A 82 7.25 -12.12 -0.40
N LYS A 83 8.05 -13.09 -0.87
CA LYS A 83 8.25 -13.38 -2.29
C LYS A 83 6.98 -13.87 -3.00
N THR A 84 6.03 -14.46 -2.29
CA THR A 84 4.73 -14.83 -2.85
C THR A 84 3.89 -13.58 -3.13
N ILE A 85 3.88 -12.63 -2.21
CA ILE A 85 3.21 -11.33 -2.42
C ILE A 85 3.88 -10.57 -3.57
N GLN A 86 5.21 -10.50 -3.61
CA GLN A 86 5.94 -9.87 -4.72
C GLN A 86 5.55 -10.46 -6.08
N ARG A 87 5.54 -11.79 -6.21
CA ARG A 87 5.13 -12.46 -7.46
C ARG A 87 3.69 -12.17 -7.85
N ARG A 88 2.77 -12.09 -6.87
CA ARG A 88 1.38 -11.69 -7.11
C ARG A 88 1.31 -10.25 -7.61
N ILE A 89 2.04 -9.32 -7.01
CA ILE A 89 2.11 -7.93 -7.45
C ILE A 89 2.66 -7.84 -8.87
N MET A 90 3.71 -8.60 -9.21
CA MET A 90 4.23 -8.63 -10.59
C MET A 90 3.18 -9.11 -11.61
N GLY A 91 2.44 -10.16 -11.28
CA GLY A 91 1.47 -10.76 -12.19
C GLY A 91 0.11 -10.05 -12.26
N LEU A 92 -0.33 -9.42 -11.15
CA LEU A 92 -1.69 -8.89 -10.98
C LEU A 92 -1.72 -7.37 -10.74
N GLY A 93 -0.57 -6.75 -10.52
CA GLY A 93 -0.46 -5.37 -10.08
C GLY A 93 -0.80 -5.18 -8.60
N LEU A 94 -0.81 -3.92 -8.18
CA LEU A 94 -1.19 -3.47 -6.84
C LEU A 94 -2.03 -2.20 -6.96
N SER A 95 -3.08 -2.08 -6.14
CA SER A 95 -3.90 -0.88 -6.05
C SER A 95 -3.87 -0.33 -4.62
N ILE A 96 -3.69 0.99 -4.51
CA ILE A 96 -3.76 1.73 -3.25
C ILE A 96 -4.98 2.65 -3.31
N TYR A 97 -5.91 2.50 -2.36
CA TYR A 97 -7.08 3.35 -2.25
C TYR A 97 -6.93 4.36 -1.12
N LEU A 98 -7.34 5.60 -1.38
CA LEU A 98 -7.34 6.67 -0.40
C LEU A 98 -8.78 6.97 0.04
N ASP A 99 -9.00 6.91 1.35
CA ASP A 99 -10.28 7.25 1.96
C ASP A 99 -10.10 8.39 2.96
N THR A 100 -10.18 9.61 2.44
CA THR A 100 -10.06 10.85 3.22
C THR A 100 -11.24 11.08 4.16
N LEU A 101 -12.35 10.37 3.97
CA LEU A 101 -13.57 10.50 4.78
C LEU A 101 -13.70 9.40 5.84
N GLY A 102 -12.83 8.38 5.83
CA GLY A 102 -12.86 7.25 6.75
C GLY A 102 -14.13 6.38 6.65
N LYS A 103 -14.82 6.41 5.50
CA LYS A 103 -16.08 5.70 5.23
C LYS A 103 -15.87 4.30 4.61
N ARG A 104 -14.62 3.86 4.47
CA ARG A 104 -14.14 2.63 3.83
C ARG A 104 -14.73 2.43 2.44
N LYS A 105 -14.61 3.44 1.60
CA LYS A 105 -15.06 3.36 0.21
C LYS A 105 -13.85 3.37 -0.71
N GLU A 106 -13.62 2.26 -1.42
CA GLU A 106 -12.61 2.13 -2.49
C GLU A 106 -13.09 2.88 -3.74
N LYS A 107 -13.14 4.22 -3.65
CA LYS A 107 -13.66 5.07 -4.72
C LYS A 107 -12.56 5.68 -5.57
N ILE A 108 -11.46 6.08 -4.94
CA ILE A 108 -10.36 6.79 -5.59
C ILE A 108 -9.08 6.09 -5.18
N GLY A 109 -8.25 5.75 -6.17
CA GLY A 109 -7.02 5.02 -5.92
C GLY A 109 -6.00 5.14 -7.03
N ILE A 110 -4.84 4.54 -6.78
CA ILE A 110 -3.71 4.48 -7.70
C ILE A 110 -3.35 3.01 -7.91
N GLY A 111 -3.34 2.56 -9.16
CA GLY A 111 -2.80 1.28 -9.57
C GLY A 111 -1.31 1.39 -9.85
N TYR A 112 -0.46 0.83 -8.99
CA TYR A 112 0.98 0.75 -9.18
C TYR A 112 1.65 -0.28 -8.24
N PRO A 113 2.58 -1.12 -8.73
CA PRO A 113 2.91 -1.31 -10.15
C PRO A 113 1.75 -1.97 -10.92
N LEU A 114 1.74 -1.79 -12.23
CA LEU A 114 0.75 -2.42 -13.11
C LEU A 114 1.09 -3.90 -13.37
N ALA A 115 0.07 -4.69 -13.65
CA ALA A 115 0.22 -6.10 -14.02
C ALA A 115 1.06 -6.24 -15.30
N LEU A 116 1.99 -7.20 -15.30
CA LEU A 116 2.76 -7.49 -16.50
C LEU A 116 1.94 -8.26 -17.53
N THR A 117 2.06 -7.84 -18.78
CA THR A 117 1.60 -8.64 -19.92
C THR A 117 2.51 -9.86 -20.12
N PRO A 118 2.02 -10.94 -20.75
CA PRO A 118 2.84 -12.11 -21.07
C PRO A 118 4.13 -11.75 -21.84
N LYS A 119 4.04 -10.78 -22.76
CA LYS A 119 5.19 -10.29 -23.53
C LYS A 119 6.23 -9.60 -22.64
N GLN A 120 5.80 -8.80 -21.67
CA GLN A 120 6.72 -8.16 -20.72
C GLN A 120 7.40 -9.22 -19.85
N ILE A 121 6.66 -10.22 -19.35
CA ILE A 121 7.21 -11.34 -18.57
C ILE A 121 8.31 -12.07 -19.37
N GLU A 122 8.04 -12.42 -20.63
CA GLU A 122 9.03 -13.06 -21.49
C GLU A 122 10.27 -12.19 -21.68
N THR A 123 10.06 -10.89 -21.95
CA THR A 123 11.15 -9.93 -22.19
C THR A 123 12.06 -9.81 -20.97
N ILE A 124 11.51 -9.58 -19.77
CA ILE A 124 12.32 -9.43 -18.55
C ILE A 124 13.00 -10.74 -18.16
N SER A 125 12.33 -11.89 -18.37
CA SER A 125 12.91 -13.21 -18.07
C SER A 125 14.11 -13.51 -18.99
N PHE A 126 13.99 -13.16 -20.27
CA PHE A 126 15.08 -13.30 -21.23
C PHE A 126 16.27 -12.37 -20.90
N GLN A 127 16.00 -11.11 -20.55
CA GLN A 127 17.04 -10.16 -20.13
C GLN A 127 17.76 -10.64 -18.86
N ALA A 128 17.00 -11.13 -17.89
CA ALA A 128 17.53 -11.60 -16.61
C ALA A 128 18.30 -12.91 -16.71
N SER A 129 18.00 -13.77 -17.70
CA SER A 129 18.74 -15.02 -17.89
C SER A 129 20.13 -14.81 -18.50
N LYS A 130 20.36 -13.69 -19.22
CA LYS A 130 21.60 -13.39 -19.96
C LYS A 130 22.09 -14.57 -20.82
N GLY A 131 21.16 -15.36 -21.37
CA GLY A 131 21.48 -16.55 -22.17
C GLY A 131 21.86 -17.81 -21.38
N SER A 132 21.69 -17.79 -20.05
CA SER A 132 21.87 -18.96 -19.18
C SER A 132 20.53 -19.66 -18.88
N PHE A 133 20.58 -20.90 -18.39
CA PHE A 133 19.38 -21.66 -18.02
C PHE A 133 18.73 -21.19 -16.72
N LYS A 134 19.47 -20.47 -15.86
CA LYS A 134 18.99 -19.98 -14.57
C LYS A 134 18.78 -18.48 -14.64
N ILE A 135 17.61 -18.01 -14.21
CA ILE A 135 17.34 -16.58 -14.09
C ILE A 135 18.13 -16.00 -12.91
N ASP A 136 18.81 -14.88 -13.14
CA ASP A 136 19.39 -14.07 -12.07
C ASP A 136 18.27 -13.22 -11.44
N ASP A 137 17.94 -13.51 -10.18
CA ASP A 137 16.87 -12.84 -9.45
C ASP A 137 17.09 -11.31 -9.39
N ARG A 138 18.35 -10.85 -9.28
CA ARG A 138 18.65 -9.41 -9.23
C ARG A 138 18.46 -8.74 -10.58
N ALA A 139 18.90 -9.40 -11.64
CA ALA A 139 18.66 -8.89 -12.99
C ALA A 139 17.15 -8.87 -13.32
N LEU A 140 16.38 -9.82 -12.79
CA LEU A 140 14.92 -9.84 -12.94
C LEU A 140 14.26 -8.70 -12.17
N ASP A 141 14.65 -8.48 -10.91
CA ASP A 141 14.18 -7.38 -10.07
C ASP A 141 14.45 -6.01 -10.75
N GLU A 142 15.68 -5.80 -11.26
CA GLU A 142 16.06 -4.59 -12.01
C GLU A 142 15.26 -4.43 -13.31
N ALA A 143 15.12 -5.49 -14.11
CA ALA A 143 14.35 -5.45 -15.34
C ALA A 143 12.87 -5.13 -15.09
N TYR A 144 12.30 -5.69 -14.01
CA TYR A 144 10.94 -5.38 -13.59
C TYR A 144 10.80 -3.91 -13.17
N ALA A 145 11.72 -3.39 -12.35
CA ALA A 145 11.66 -1.99 -11.93
C ALA A 145 11.73 -1.02 -13.13
N ASN A 146 12.59 -1.32 -14.10
CA ASN A 146 12.76 -0.50 -15.29
C ASN A 146 11.50 -0.39 -16.17
N ILE A 147 10.65 -1.43 -16.21
CA ILE A 147 9.41 -1.39 -17.01
C ILE A 147 8.23 -0.75 -16.27
N CYS A 148 8.30 -0.60 -14.95
CA CYS A 148 7.25 0.00 -14.13
C CYS A 148 7.32 1.54 -14.12
N GLN A 149 7.08 2.14 -15.28
CA GLN A 149 7.16 3.60 -15.50
C GLN A 149 5.80 4.31 -15.58
N GLU A 150 4.72 3.55 -15.43
CA GLU A 150 3.34 4.02 -15.57
C GLU A 150 2.50 3.52 -14.39
N PHE A 151 1.48 4.30 -14.06
CA PHE A 151 0.48 4.01 -13.04
C PHE A 151 -0.92 4.30 -13.59
N GLU A 152 -1.94 3.83 -12.87
CA GLU A 152 -3.35 4.07 -13.21
C GLU A 152 -4.03 4.90 -12.13
N LEU A 153 -4.86 5.85 -12.55
CA LEU A 153 -5.79 6.55 -11.68
C LEU A 153 -7.13 5.81 -11.72
N LEU A 154 -7.59 5.35 -10.56
CA LEU A 154 -8.77 4.52 -10.39
C LEU A 154 -9.94 5.36 -9.87
N GLY A 155 -11.08 5.34 -10.55
CA GLY A 155 -12.32 6.00 -10.11
C GLY A 155 -12.30 7.54 -10.20
N PHE A 156 -11.46 8.09 -11.08
CA PHE A 156 -11.40 9.53 -11.38
C PHE A 156 -12.36 9.97 -12.51
N ILE A 157 -13.01 9.01 -13.18
CA ILE A 157 -14.01 9.27 -14.23
C ILE A 157 -15.39 9.05 -13.59
N GLU A 158 -16.18 10.12 -13.46
CA GLU A 158 -17.47 10.05 -12.75
C GLU A 158 -18.52 9.28 -13.54
N GLU A 159 -18.51 9.41 -14.86
CA GLU A 159 -19.46 8.76 -15.77
C GLU A 159 -19.25 7.25 -15.87
N ASP A 160 -18.00 6.79 -15.77
CA ASP A 160 -17.63 5.37 -15.71
C ASP A 160 -16.52 5.14 -14.68
N PRO A 161 -16.88 4.85 -13.41
CA PRO A 161 -15.90 4.61 -12.36
C PRO A 161 -15.01 3.37 -12.57
N ALA A 162 -15.36 2.49 -13.51
CA ALA A 162 -14.53 1.34 -13.87
C ALA A 162 -13.45 1.69 -14.90
N GLU A 163 -13.61 2.81 -15.61
CA GLU A 163 -12.60 3.32 -16.51
C GLU A 163 -11.40 3.86 -15.71
N VAL A 164 -10.20 3.52 -16.18
CA VAL A 164 -8.93 3.89 -15.55
C VAL A 164 -8.15 4.83 -16.44
N ILE A 165 -7.51 5.83 -15.85
CA ILE A 165 -6.64 6.75 -16.59
C ILE A 165 -5.20 6.28 -16.41
N ARG A 166 -4.58 5.81 -17.49
CA ARG A 166 -3.17 5.40 -17.48
C ARG A 166 -2.27 6.62 -17.69
N VAL A 167 -1.30 6.79 -16.80
CA VAL A 167 -0.41 7.95 -16.76
C VAL A 167 1.04 7.49 -16.61
N SER A 168 1.97 8.13 -17.31
CA SER A 168 3.40 7.90 -17.12
C SER A 168 3.97 8.80 -16.04
N ASN A 169 4.99 8.32 -15.33
CA ASN A 169 5.74 9.13 -14.37
C ASN A 169 6.36 10.39 -15.00
N LEU A 170 6.64 10.37 -16.30
CA LEU A 170 7.16 11.53 -17.03
C LEU A 170 6.08 12.59 -17.29
N ALA A 171 4.84 12.16 -17.55
CA ALA A 171 3.73 13.06 -17.87
C ALA A 171 3.13 13.72 -16.62
N SER A 172 3.11 13.01 -15.49
CA SER A 172 2.61 13.56 -14.24
C SER A 172 3.64 14.48 -13.58
N LYS A 173 3.26 15.72 -13.24
CA LYS A 173 4.15 16.65 -12.54
C LYS A 173 4.26 16.33 -11.05
N ASP A 174 3.11 16.17 -10.39
CA ASP A 174 3.03 16.20 -8.93
C ASP A 174 2.79 14.81 -8.32
N LEU A 175 2.08 13.91 -9.01
CA LEU A 175 1.93 12.51 -8.60
C LEU A 175 3.09 11.69 -9.18
N LYS A 176 3.85 11.01 -8.32
CA LYS A 176 4.95 10.14 -8.73
C LYS A 176 4.84 8.80 -8.06
N THR A 177 5.25 7.76 -8.77
CA THR A 177 5.42 6.42 -8.20
C THR A 177 6.80 5.88 -8.54
N ALA A 178 7.36 5.04 -7.70
CA ALA A 178 8.60 4.34 -8.01
C ALA A 178 8.59 2.94 -7.42
N ILE A 179 9.33 2.06 -8.08
CA ILE A 179 9.55 0.70 -7.60
C ILE A 179 11.04 0.43 -7.56
N GLY A 180 11.46 -0.29 -6.53
CA GLY A 180 12.84 -0.72 -6.36
C GLY A 180 12.92 -2.02 -5.57
N PHE A 181 14.15 -2.46 -5.32
CA PHE A 181 14.41 -3.66 -4.54
C PHE A 181 15.59 -3.43 -3.62
N ASP A 182 15.45 -3.76 -2.34
CA ASP A 182 16.55 -3.60 -1.39
C ASP A 182 17.62 -4.70 -1.51
N HIS A 183 18.70 -4.58 -0.74
CA HIS A 183 19.82 -5.54 -0.74
C HIS A 183 19.47 -6.98 -0.33
N VAL A 184 18.25 -7.26 0.18
CA VAL A 184 17.74 -8.63 0.40
C VAL A 184 16.65 -9.05 -0.59
N GLY A 185 16.28 -8.15 -1.51
CA GLY A 185 15.31 -8.42 -2.58
C GLY A 185 13.88 -8.20 -2.10
N ALA A 186 13.67 -7.39 -1.05
CA ALA A 186 12.33 -6.91 -0.73
C ALA A 186 11.92 -5.86 -1.77
N MET A 187 10.72 -6.01 -2.34
CA MET A 187 10.15 -5.05 -3.27
C MET A 187 9.78 -3.78 -2.51
N LEU A 188 10.12 -2.63 -3.08
CA LEU A 188 9.83 -1.31 -2.55
C LEU A 188 8.86 -0.62 -3.51
N CYS A 189 7.71 -0.18 -3.04
CA CYS A 189 6.81 0.66 -3.83
C CYS A 189 6.62 1.99 -3.12
N GLU A 190 6.83 3.08 -3.84
CA GLU A 190 6.75 4.44 -3.31
C GLU A 190 5.74 5.27 -4.07
N PHE A 191 5.10 6.19 -3.35
CA PHE A 191 4.05 7.05 -3.86
C PHE A 191 4.22 8.45 -3.28
N LYS A 192 4.22 9.45 -4.16
CA LYS A 192 3.93 10.85 -3.84
C LYS A 192 2.57 11.19 -4.44
N ILE A 193 1.66 11.62 -3.58
CA ILE A 193 0.26 11.87 -3.93
C ILE A 193 -0.09 13.30 -3.52
N PRO A 194 -0.47 14.19 -4.45
CA PRO A 194 -0.89 15.55 -4.15
C PRO A 194 -2.26 15.63 -3.45
#